data_AF-A0A095Z0E2-F1
#
_entry.id   AF-A0A095Z0E2-F1
#
_cell.length_a   1.000
_cell.length_b   1.000
_cell.length_c   1.000
_cell.angle_alpha   90.00
_cell.angle_beta   90.00
_cell.angle_gamma   90.00
#
_symmetry.space_group_name_H-M   'P 1'
#
loop_
_entity.id
_entity.type
_entity.pdbx_description
1 polymer ?
#
loop_
_entity_poly.entity_id
_entity_poly.type
_entity_poly.pdbx_seq_one_letter_code
_entity_poly.pdbx_strand_id
1 'polypeptide(L)'
;MAKDKKNNKTINFAEKKKAYASKQAQNKPPRPMPEGNTVYDINRMREQINQQTRNLKNKKLIKKPRPAWVIFIYLVIVTIFVVLAGSKIYKTLVNYKTYDTMPSKFTSIDNKLDVKETIKYENLIKKKIVSSVRTDGKLEVITSSIHKNGPSIYASGYFTYPNERNKIYFDSVIKSEKIESLQVNGFELMKIK
;
A
#
# COMPACT_ATOMS: atom_id res chain seq x y z
N MET A 1 2.96 46.22 11.45
CA MET A 1 4.07 46.87 10.71
C MET A 1 5.36 46.08 10.92
N ALA A 2 6.27 46.18 9.95
CA ALA A 2 7.20 45.14 9.50
C ALA A 2 8.24 44.65 10.52
N LYS A 3 8.57 43.35 10.44
CA LYS A 3 9.72 42.72 11.10
C LYS A 3 10.97 42.94 10.25
N ASP A 4 11.93 43.71 10.76
CA ASP A 4 13.25 43.90 10.16
C ASP A 4 14.05 42.59 10.19
N LYS A 5 14.25 41.99 9.00
CA LYS A 5 15.22 40.90 8.81
C LYS A 5 16.61 41.50 8.60
N LYS A 6 17.42 41.39 9.65
CA LYS A 6 18.86 41.67 9.65
C LYS A 6 19.57 40.71 8.68
N ASN A 7 19.96 41.20 7.51
CA ASN A 7 20.67 40.43 6.49
C ASN A 7 22.11 40.15 6.95
N ASN A 8 22.34 38.98 7.54
CA ASN A 8 23.66 38.48 7.87
C ASN A 8 24.40 38.12 6.56
N LYS A 9 25.15 39.07 6.01
CA LYS A 9 26.01 38.86 4.83
C LYS A 9 27.23 38.04 5.25
N THR A 10 27.13 36.72 5.16
CA THR A 10 28.29 35.82 5.28
C THR A 10 29.27 36.14 4.14
N ILE A 11 30.43 36.73 4.48
CA ILE A 11 31.48 37.05 3.50
C ILE A 11 32.13 35.73 3.06
N ASN A 12 31.97 35.37 1.79
CA ASN A 12 32.58 34.16 1.24
C ASN A 12 34.08 34.40 0.97
N PHE A 13 34.94 33.89 1.86
CA PHE A 13 36.41 34.04 1.75
C PHE A 13 37.01 33.39 0.50
N ALA A 14 36.27 32.50 -0.19
CA ALA A 14 36.72 31.88 -1.43
C ALA A 14 36.76 32.88 -2.61
N GLU A 15 35.85 33.86 -2.65
CA GLU A 15 35.84 34.88 -3.71
C GLU A 15 36.95 35.92 -3.52
N LYS A 16 37.22 36.32 -2.28
CA LYS A 16 38.32 37.26 -2.01
C LYS A 16 39.68 36.68 -2.41
N LYS A 17 39.96 35.39 -2.18
CA LYS A 17 41.26 34.79 -2.58
C LYS A 17 41.49 34.82 -4.10
N LYS A 18 40.44 34.72 -4.93
CA LYS A 18 40.57 34.83 -6.40
C LYS A 18 40.85 36.27 -6.86
N ALA A 19 40.28 37.27 -6.17
CA ALA A 19 40.49 38.68 -6.50
C ALA A 19 41.90 39.19 -6.17
N TYR A 20 42.56 38.63 -5.15
CA TYR A 20 43.95 38.98 -4.82
C TYR A 20 44.97 38.25 -5.70
N ALA A 21 44.69 37.01 -6.12
CA ALA A 21 45.57 36.26 -7.02
C ALA A 21 45.59 36.84 -8.45
N SER A 22 44.49 37.41 -8.93
CA SER A 22 44.43 38.02 -10.27
C SER A 22 45.15 39.35 -10.38
N LYS A 23 45.33 40.10 -9.28
CA LYS A 23 46.02 41.39 -9.27
C LYS A 23 47.55 41.29 -9.20
N GLN A 24 48.11 40.14 -8.80
CA GLN A 24 49.57 39.94 -8.78
C GLN A 24 50.16 39.38 -10.07
N ALA A 25 49.33 38.93 -11.02
CA ALA A 25 49.81 38.32 -12.26
C ALA A 25 50.12 39.32 -13.39
N GLN A 26 49.96 40.64 -13.18
CA GLN A 26 49.85 41.59 -14.29
C GLN A 26 51.06 42.52 -14.52
N ASN A 27 52.19 42.35 -13.84
CA ASN A 27 53.39 43.17 -14.11
C ASN A 27 54.67 42.34 -14.09
N LYS A 28 54.98 41.65 -15.18
CA LYS A 28 56.36 41.28 -15.53
C LYS A 28 56.56 41.55 -17.02
N PRO A 29 57.59 42.33 -17.43
CA PRO A 29 57.93 42.48 -18.83
C PRO A 29 58.46 41.14 -19.39
N PRO A 30 58.32 40.89 -20.71
CA PRO A 30 58.78 39.65 -21.33
C PRO A 30 60.30 39.55 -21.23
N ARG A 31 60.83 38.40 -20.82
CA ARG A 31 62.26 38.10 -20.99
C ARG A 31 62.50 37.71 -22.45
N PRO A 32 63.57 38.16 -23.11
CA PRO A 32 63.92 37.67 -24.44
C PRO A 32 64.32 36.19 -24.34
N MET A 33 63.75 35.37 -25.23
CA MET A 33 64.03 33.94 -25.33
C MET A 33 65.25 33.69 -26.24
N PRO A 34 66.04 32.62 -25.99
CA PRO A 34 67.20 32.27 -26.79
C PRO A 34 66.77 31.74 -28.16
N GLU A 35 67.54 32.12 -29.19
CA GLU A 35 67.41 31.59 -30.55
C GLU A 35 67.62 30.08 -30.59
N GLY A 36 66.84 29.40 -31.43
CA GLY A 36 67.16 28.02 -31.84
C GLY A 36 66.06 26.98 -31.70
N ASN A 37 64.77 27.35 -31.65
CA ASN A 37 63.70 26.35 -31.80
C ASN A 37 62.72 26.80 -32.88
N THR A 38 62.48 25.89 -33.82
CA THR A 38 61.59 26.04 -34.96
C THR A 38 60.29 26.73 -34.56
N VAL A 39 60.04 27.89 -35.17
CA VAL A 39 58.82 28.65 -34.99
C VAL A 39 57.68 27.83 -35.60
N TYR A 40 57.15 26.87 -34.84
CA TYR A 40 55.79 26.43 -35.07
C TYR A 40 54.94 27.67 -34.84
N ASP A 41 54.46 28.23 -35.93
CA ASP A 41 53.68 29.46 -35.95
C ASP A 41 52.55 29.35 -34.92
N ILE A 42 52.77 30.01 -33.77
CA ILE A 42 51.90 29.93 -32.60
C ILE A 42 50.49 30.40 -32.98
N ASN A 43 50.40 31.28 -33.98
CA ASN A 43 49.13 31.75 -34.52
C ASN A 43 48.38 30.65 -35.28
N ARG A 44 49.09 29.84 -36.07
CA ARG A 44 48.50 28.68 -36.76
C ARG A 44 48.00 27.61 -35.78
N MET A 45 48.75 27.35 -34.71
CA MET A 45 48.30 26.44 -33.65
C MET A 45 47.10 27.00 -32.88
N ARG A 46 47.09 28.31 -32.59
CA ARG A 46 45.94 28.98 -31.96
C ARG A 46 44.69 28.94 -32.84
N GLU A 47 44.83 29.09 -34.15
CA GLU A 47 43.72 28.96 -35.09
C GLU A 47 43.19 27.53 -35.14
N GLN A 48 44.05 26.52 -35.19
CA GLN A 48 43.63 25.12 -35.12
C GLN A 48 42.90 24.79 -33.81
N ILE A 49 43.40 25.27 -32.68
CA ILE A 49 42.75 25.11 -31.37
C ILE A 49 41.40 25.84 -31.35
N ASN A 50 41.31 27.06 -31.87
CA ASN A 50 40.05 27.80 -31.94
C ASN A 50 39.04 27.17 -32.89
N GLN A 51 39.47 26.60 -34.01
CA GLN A 51 38.62 25.85 -34.93
C GLN A 51 38.14 24.54 -34.29
N GLN A 52 39.02 23.78 -33.63
CA GLN A 52 38.61 22.60 -32.86
C GLN A 52 37.60 22.96 -31.78
N THR A 53 37.84 24.04 -31.03
CA THR A 53 36.96 24.51 -29.95
C THR A 53 35.61 25.00 -30.48
N ARG A 54 35.58 25.70 -31.63
CA ARG A 54 34.34 26.08 -32.32
C ARG A 54 33.56 24.86 -32.82
N ASN A 55 34.24 23.87 -33.40
CA ASN A 55 33.61 22.63 -33.85
C ASN A 55 33.07 21.78 -32.70
N LEU A 56 33.75 21.79 -31.54
CA LEU A 56 33.26 21.17 -30.30
C LEU A 56 32.04 21.89 -29.71
N LYS A 57 32.01 23.23 -29.74
CA LYS A 57 30.87 24.04 -29.28
C LYS A 57 29.66 23.95 -30.23
N ASN A 58 29.91 23.77 -31.52
CA ASN A 58 28.87 23.65 -32.56
C ASN A 58 28.38 22.20 -32.76
N LYS A 59 28.99 21.20 -32.12
CA LYS A 59 28.34 19.92 -31.88
C LYS A 59 27.21 20.15 -30.88
N LYS A 60 26.07 20.66 -31.36
CA LYS A 60 24.79 20.45 -30.68
C LYS A 60 24.76 18.97 -30.36
N LEU A 61 24.66 18.63 -29.07
CA LEU A 61 24.42 17.28 -28.61
C LEU A 61 23.07 16.87 -29.20
N ILE A 62 23.08 16.37 -30.43
CA ILE A 62 21.94 15.72 -31.05
C ILE A 62 21.79 14.45 -30.24
N LYS A 63 21.02 14.54 -29.15
CA LYS A 63 20.61 13.39 -28.37
C LYS A 63 19.90 12.49 -29.38
N LYS A 64 20.53 11.38 -29.77
CA LYS A 64 19.90 10.37 -30.63
C LYS A 64 18.52 10.10 -30.02
N PRO A 65 17.42 10.23 -30.79
CA PRO A 65 16.11 9.92 -30.26
C PRO A 65 16.16 8.48 -29.77
N ARG A 66 15.73 8.26 -28.53
CA ARG A 66 15.60 6.89 -28.01
C ARG A 66 14.64 6.16 -28.95
N PRO A 67 14.95 4.91 -29.32
CA PRO A 67 14.11 4.18 -30.27
C PRO A 67 12.71 4.00 -29.66
N ALA A 68 11.67 4.11 -30.51
CA ALA A 68 10.29 4.24 -30.07
C ALA A 68 9.81 3.13 -29.10
N TRP A 69 10.33 1.91 -29.25
CA TRP A 69 10.04 0.78 -28.35
C TRP A 69 10.47 1.04 -26.89
N VAL A 70 11.56 1.78 -26.65
CA VAL A 70 12.00 2.12 -25.28
C VAL A 70 10.98 3.06 -24.64
N ILE A 71 10.49 4.05 -25.39
CA ILE A 71 9.45 4.98 -24.92
C ILE A 71 8.16 4.21 -24.61
N PHE A 72 7.79 3.27 -25.48
CA PHE A 72 6.64 2.39 -25.27
C PHE A 72 6.75 1.55 -23.98
N ILE A 73 7.90 0.93 -23.73
CA ILE A 73 8.15 0.16 -22.48
C ILE A 73 8.00 1.05 -21.25
N TYR A 74 8.57 2.27 -21.27
CA TYR A 74 8.41 3.20 -20.16
C TYR A 74 6.94 3.60 -19.94
N LEU A 75 6.17 3.81 -21.01
CA LEU A 75 4.73 4.10 -20.88
C LEU A 75 3.98 2.93 -20.24
N VAL A 76 4.26 1.69 -20.64
CA VAL A 76 3.65 0.48 -20.06
C VAL A 76 3.96 0.35 -18.56
N ILE A 77 5.21 0.61 -18.16
CA ILE A 77 5.61 0.57 -16.75
C ILE A 77 4.84 1.64 -15.95
N VAL A 78 4.75 2.86 -16.48
CA VAL A 78 4.02 3.96 -15.82
C VAL A 78 2.54 3.64 -15.69
N THR A 79 1.87 3.09 -16.71
CA THR A 79 0.47 2.69 -16.60
C THR A 79 0.24 1.58 -15.57
N ILE A 80 1.13 0.59 -15.48
CA ILE A 80 1.06 -0.44 -14.43
C ILE A 80 1.12 0.19 -13.03
N PHE A 81 2.04 1.14 -12.81
CA PHE A 81 2.14 1.84 -11.53
C PHE A 81 0.88 2.67 -11.22
N VAL A 82 0.31 3.35 -12.22
CA VAL A 82 -0.93 4.13 -12.05
C VAL A 82 -2.12 3.21 -11.72
N VAL A 83 -2.24 2.06 -12.37
CA VAL A 83 -3.31 1.08 -12.09
C VAL A 83 -3.13 0.46 -10.69
N LEU A 84 -1.89 0.15 -10.29
CA LEU A 84 -1.61 -0.38 -8.94
C LEU A 84 -1.89 0.64 -7.84
N ALA A 85 -1.49 1.90 -8.03
CA ALA A 85 -1.78 2.98 -7.08
C ALA A 85 -3.28 3.31 -7.05
N GLY A 86 -3.90 3.44 -8.23
CA GLY A 86 -5.33 3.69 -8.39
C GLY A 86 -6.20 2.58 -7.83
N SER A 87 -5.82 1.31 -7.97
CA SER A 87 -6.58 0.18 -7.41
C SER A 87 -6.50 0.10 -5.88
N LYS A 88 -5.35 0.44 -5.28
CA LYS A 88 -5.25 0.58 -3.80
C LYS A 88 -6.13 1.71 -3.30
N ILE A 89 -6.06 2.88 -3.93
CA ILE A 89 -6.88 4.04 -3.56
C ILE A 89 -8.36 3.73 -3.79
N TYR A 90 -8.74 3.15 -4.93
CA TYR A 90 -10.13 2.78 -5.24
C TYR A 90 -10.69 1.76 -4.24
N LYS A 91 -9.92 0.74 -3.84
CA LYS A 91 -10.35 -0.20 -2.78
C LYS A 91 -10.52 0.50 -1.43
N THR A 92 -9.60 1.37 -1.04
CA THR A 92 -9.73 2.15 0.20
C THR A 92 -10.90 3.15 0.12
N LEU A 93 -11.18 3.68 -1.07
CA LEU A 93 -12.21 4.69 -1.31
C LEU A 93 -13.61 4.07 -1.35
N VAL A 94 -13.78 2.96 -2.07
CA VAL A 94 -15.04 2.23 -2.11
C VAL A 94 -15.33 1.59 -0.74
N ASN A 95 -14.30 1.12 -0.02
CA ASN A 95 -14.45 0.62 1.33
C ASN A 95 -14.61 1.71 2.40
N TYR A 96 -14.36 3.01 2.13
CA TYR A 96 -14.68 4.05 3.12
C TYR A 96 -16.19 4.20 3.29
N LYS A 97 -16.98 3.95 2.23
CA LYS A 97 -18.45 4.04 2.30
C LYS A 97 -19.09 2.89 3.08
N THR A 98 -18.33 1.84 3.37
CA THR A 98 -18.78 0.69 4.18
C THR A 98 -18.28 0.73 5.61
N TYR A 99 -17.60 1.79 6.06
CA TYR A 99 -17.47 2.02 7.49
C TYR A 99 -18.78 2.63 8.01
N ASP A 100 -19.51 1.80 8.75
CA ASP A 100 -20.67 2.10 9.57
C ASP A 100 -20.64 3.55 10.09
N THR A 101 -21.35 4.44 9.42
CA THR A 101 -21.80 5.67 10.08
C THR A 101 -22.68 5.22 11.24
N MET A 102 -22.19 5.42 12.47
CA MET A 102 -22.92 5.08 13.68
C MET A 102 -24.34 5.67 13.55
N PRO A 103 -25.38 4.84 13.60
CA PRO A 103 -26.72 5.30 13.28
C PRO A 103 -27.13 6.38 14.29
N SER A 104 -27.66 7.50 13.79
CA SER A 104 -28.07 8.65 14.62
C SER A 104 -29.11 8.28 15.70
N LYS A 105 -29.78 7.13 15.55
CA LYS A 105 -30.72 6.55 16.51
C LYS A 105 -30.56 5.04 16.51
N PHE A 106 -30.74 4.40 17.66
CA PHE A 106 -30.83 2.95 17.74
C PHE A 106 -32.01 2.48 16.88
N THR A 107 -31.74 1.72 15.83
CA THR A 107 -32.75 1.02 15.06
C THR A 107 -32.89 -0.37 15.65
N SER A 108 -34.11 -0.80 15.97
CA SER A 108 -34.38 -2.19 16.29
C SER A 108 -34.13 -3.00 15.01
N ILE A 109 -33.07 -3.78 14.99
CA ILE A 109 -32.88 -4.80 13.96
C ILE A 109 -33.95 -5.86 14.19
N ASP A 110 -34.65 -6.25 13.13
CA ASP A 110 -35.59 -7.36 13.24
C ASP A 110 -34.79 -8.63 13.56
N ASN A 111 -34.94 -9.10 14.79
CA ASN A 111 -34.19 -10.23 15.32
C ASN A 111 -34.79 -11.57 14.86
N LYS A 112 -35.94 -11.53 14.15
CA LYS A 112 -36.63 -12.72 13.66
C LYS A 112 -36.07 -13.15 12.31
N LEU A 113 -35.73 -14.43 12.23
CA LEU A 113 -35.37 -15.07 10.97
C LEU A 113 -36.64 -15.44 10.21
N ASP A 114 -36.54 -15.43 8.87
CA ASP A 114 -37.56 -16.09 8.04
C ASP A 114 -37.59 -17.60 8.33
N VAL A 115 -38.72 -18.26 8.01
CA VAL A 115 -38.91 -19.70 8.21
C VAL A 115 -37.85 -20.49 7.42
N LYS A 116 -37.53 -20.07 6.19
CA LYS A 116 -36.52 -20.75 5.36
C LYS A 116 -35.12 -20.63 5.96
N GLU A 117 -34.77 -19.44 6.45
CA GLU A 117 -33.48 -19.22 7.11
C GLU A 117 -33.39 -20.02 8.41
N THR A 118 -34.46 -20.05 9.20
CA THR A 118 -34.55 -20.86 10.43
C THR A 118 -34.24 -22.33 10.14
N ILE A 119 -34.95 -22.94 9.19
CA ILE A 119 -34.73 -24.34 8.79
C ILE A 119 -33.30 -24.57 8.27
N LYS A 120 -32.73 -23.61 7.51
CA LYS A 120 -31.35 -23.69 7.02
C LYS A 120 -30.36 -23.81 8.18
N TYR A 121 -30.45 -22.93 9.17
CA TYR A 121 -29.49 -22.89 10.28
C TYR A 121 -29.71 -24.03 11.27
N GLU A 122 -30.95 -24.45 11.53
CA GLU A 122 -31.24 -25.66 12.32
C GLU A 122 -30.60 -26.91 11.72
N ASN A 123 -30.72 -27.10 10.39
CA ASN A 123 -30.09 -28.22 9.71
C ASN A 123 -28.56 -28.15 9.78
N LEU A 124 -28.00 -26.96 9.69
CA LEU A 124 -26.56 -26.72 9.77
C LEU A 124 -26.04 -27.10 11.18
N ILE A 125 -26.71 -26.66 12.24
CA ILE A 125 -26.41 -27.02 13.64
C ILE A 125 -26.50 -28.52 13.83
N LYS A 126 -27.62 -29.12 13.42
CA LYS A 126 -27.86 -30.57 13.54
C LYS A 126 -26.75 -31.38 12.87
N LYS A 127 -26.41 -31.04 11.62
CA LYS A 127 -25.32 -31.72 10.89
C LYS A 127 -24.00 -31.64 11.65
N LYS A 128 -23.68 -30.48 12.22
CA LYS A 128 -22.43 -30.27 12.94
C LYS A 128 -22.38 -31.05 14.26
N ILE A 129 -23.45 -31.03 15.05
CA ILE A 129 -23.54 -31.79 16.31
C ILE A 129 -23.39 -33.29 16.02
N VAL A 130 -24.17 -33.82 15.06
CA VAL A 130 -24.09 -35.24 14.68
C VAL A 130 -22.68 -35.62 14.20
N SER A 131 -21.96 -34.74 13.50
CA SER A 131 -20.58 -35.02 13.08
C SER A 131 -19.54 -34.93 14.20
N SER A 132 -19.84 -34.19 15.28
CA SER A 132 -18.86 -33.91 16.36
C SER A 132 -19.00 -34.89 17.52
N VAL A 133 -20.12 -35.60 17.57
CA VAL A 133 -20.49 -36.48 18.69
C VAL A 133 -20.55 -37.92 18.19
N ARG A 134 -19.92 -38.85 18.91
CA ARG A 134 -20.03 -40.28 18.62
C ARG A 134 -21.38 -40.79 19.11
N THR A 135 -22.18 -41.38 18.24
CA THR A 135 -23.50 -41.92 18.58
C THR A 135 -23.73 -43.21 17.80
N ASP A 136 -24.21 -44.25 18.50
CA ASP A 136 -24.56 -45.54 17.91
C ASP A 136 -25.99 -45.57 17.34
N GLY A 137 -26.67 -44.41 17.32
CA GLY A 137 -28.01 -44.27 16.77
C GLY A 137 -28.38 -42.83 16.41
N LYS A 138 -29.65 -42.62 16.07
CA LYS A 138 -30.17 -41.33 15.59
C LYS A 138 -30.27 -40.33 16.74
N LEU A 139 -29.34 -39.38 16.77
CA LEU A 139 -29.35 -38.25 17.70
C LEU A 139 -30.55 -37.33 17.41
N GLU A 140 -31.37 -37.06 18.41
CA GLU A 140 -32.42 -36.06 18.31
C GLU A 140 -31.83 -34.70 18.72
N VAL A 141 -31.83 -33.75 17.78
CA VAL A 141 -31.31 -32.39 17.98
C VAL A 141 -32.48 -31.42 17.84
N ILE A 142 -32.73 -30.65 18.89
CA ILE A 142 -33.83 -29.68 18.97
C ILE A 142 -33.25 -28.29 19.21
N THR A 143 -33.48 -27.38 18.28
CA THR A 143 -33.20 -25.96 18.45
C THR A 143 -34.36 -25.34 19.20
N SER A 144 -34.11 -24.80 20.39
CA SER A 144 -35.13 -24.19 21.24
C SER A 144 -35.29 -22.70 20.99
N SER A 145 -34.21 -22.01 20.62
CA SER A 145 -34.24 -20.62 20.24
C SER A 145 -33.26 -20.33 19.11
N ILE A 146 -33.64 -19.41 18.22
CA ILE A 146 -32.78 -18.89 17.17
C ILE A 146 -33.13 -17.42 16.95
N HIS A 147 -32.11 -16.57 16.92
CA HIS A 147 -32.30 -15.15 16.65
C HIS A 147 -31.10 -14.57 15.92
N LYS A 148 -31.37 -13.52 15.15
CA LYS A 148 -30.36 -12.78 14.41
C LYS A 148 -29.98 -11.53 15.19
N ASN A 149 -28.68 -11.22 15.20
CA ASN A 149 -28.19 -9.94 15.68
C ASN A 149 -27.07 -9.48 14.73
N GLY A 150 -27.42 -8.53 13.85
CA GLY A 150 -26.54 -8.07 12.77
C GLY A 150 -26.14 -9.21 11.82
N PRO A 151 -24.83 -9.42 11.57
CA PRO A 151 -24.34 -10.49 10.69
C PRO A 151 -24.26 -11.86 11.37
N SER A 152 -24.55 -11.93 12.67
CA SER A 152 -24.42 -13.14 13.48
C SER A 152 -25.79 -13.71 13.84
N ILE A 153 -25.84 -15.03 13.94
CA ILE A 153 -27.03 -15.78 14.34
C ILE A 153 -26.66 -16.58 15.58
N TYR A 154 -27.52 -16.47 16.58
CA TYR A 154 -27.36 -17.13 17.86
C TYR A 154 -28.47 -18.16 17.98
N ALA A 155 -28.08 -19.39 18.27
CA ALA A 155 -29.02 -20.49 18.44
C ALA A 155 -28.68 -21.27 19.70
N SER A 156 -29.71 -21.66 20.45
CA SER A 156 -29.57 -22.54 21.60
C SER A 156 -30.58 -23.66 21.54
N GLY A 157 -30.22 -24.78 22.16
CA GLY A 157 -31.07 -25.95 22.15
C GLY A 157 -30.48 -27.09 22.95
N TYR A 158 -30.94 -28.29 22.64
CA TYR A 158 -30.40 -29.49 23.24
C TYR A 158 -30.43 -30.66 22.28
N PHE A 159 -29.65 -31.68 22.59
CA PHE A 159 -29.76 -32.98 21.97
C PHE A 159 -29.78 -34.09 23.02
N THR A 160 -30.29 -35.25 22.63
CA THR A 160 -30.38 -36.45 23.47
C THR A 160 -29.78 -37.64 22.74
N TYR A 161 -29.05 -38.48 23.48
CA TYR A 161 -28.56 -39.74 22.93
C TYR A 161 -29.70 -40.76 22.83
N PRO A 162 -29.62 -41.70 21.86
CA PRO A 162 -30.52 -42.84 21.82
C PRO A 162 -30.48 -43.58 23.16
N ASN A 163 -31.65 -43.85 23.74
CA ASN A 163 -31.83 -44.53 25.03
C ASN A 163 -31.42 -43.72 26.28
N GLU A 164 -31.03 -42.44 26.13
CA GLU A 164 -30.79 -41.55 27.26
C GLU A 164 -31.87 -40.46 27.35
N ARG A 165 -32.27 -40.12 28.59
CA ARG A 165 -33.22 -39.01 28.85
C ARG A 165 -32.54 -37.69 29.16
N ASN A 166 -31.22 -37.71 29.36
CA ASN A 166 -30.48 -36.52 29.74
C ASN A 166 -30.33 -35.59 28.54
N LYS A 167 -30.80 -34.36 28.71
CA LYS A 167 -30.64 -33.30 27.72
C LYS A 167 -29.23 -32.75 27.81
N ILE A 168 -28.56 -32.69 26.67
CA ILE A 168 -27.26 -32.06 26.53
C ILE A 168 -27.48 -30.74 25.82
N TYR A 169 -27.24 -29.64 26.51
CA TYR A 169 -27.53 -28.30 26.01
C TYR A 169 -26.40 -27.81 25.11
N PHE A 170 -26.75 -27.04 24.11
CA PHE A 170 -25.79 -26.39 23.24
C PHE A 170 -26.13 -24.92 23.00
N ASP A 171 -25.08 -24.14 22.80
CA ASP A 171 -25.13 -22.76 22.31
C ASP A 171 -24.26 -22.66 21.07
N SER A 172 -24.78 -22.03 20.01
CA SER A 172 -24.12 -21.92 18.71
C SER A 172 -24.13 -20.49 18.23
N VAL A 173 -22.97 -20.04 17.73
CA VAL A 173 -22.81 -18.76 17.04
C VAL A 173 -22.47 -19.05 15.59
N ILE A 174 -23.31 -18.54 14.69
CA ILE A 174 -23.18 -18.71 13.25
C ILE A 174 -22.90 -17.34 12.63
N LYS A 175 -21.87 -17.27 11.78
CA LYS A 175 -21.50 -16.07 11.05
C LYS A 175 -21.10 -16.43 9.63
N SER A 176 -21.56 -15.65 8.66
CA SER A 176 -21.27 -15.92 7.23
C SER A 176 -21.60 -17.36 6.81
N GLU A 177 -22.74 -17.87 7.29
CA GLU A 177 -23.23 -19.24 7.01
C GLU A 177 -22.34 -20.38 7.52
N LYS A 178 -21.44 -20.11 8.47
CA LYS A 178 -20.59 -21.11 9.12
C LYS A 178 -20.77 -21.03 10.64
N ILE A 179 -20.73 -22.20 11.30
CA ILE A 179 -20.66 -22.23 12.77
C ILE A 179 -19.27 -21.76 13.17
N GLU A 180 -19.22 -20.61 13.85
CA GLU A 180 -18.01 -19.99 14.36
C GLU A 180 -17.68 -20.51 15.76
N SER A 181 -18.72 -20.71 16.58
CA SER A 181 -18.62 -21.29 17.91
C SER A 181 -19.75 -22.29 18.16
N LEU A 182 -19.42 -23.41 18.81
CA LEU A 182 -20.40 -24.36 19.33
C LEU A 182 -19.96 -24.79 20.73
N GLN A 183 -20.74 -24.43 21.72
CA GLN A 183 -20.57 -24.81 23.12
C GLN A 183 -21.59 -25.88 23.48
N VAL A 184 -21.17 -26.89 24.23
CA VAL A 184 -22.03 -27.98 24.70
C VAL A 184 -21.82 -28.16 26.20
N ASN A 185 -22.90 -28.03 26.97
CA ASN A 185 -22.87 -27.99 28.45
C ASN A 185 -21.78 -27.04 29.01
N GLY A 186 -21.57 -25.89 28.35
CA GLY A 186 -20.55 -24.91 28.75
C GLY A 186 -19.10 -25.24 28.33
N PHE A 187 -18.86 -26.39 27.70
CA PHE A 187 -17.55 -26.71 27.11
C PHE A 187 -17.53 -26.32 25.63
N GLU A 188 -16.52 -25.54 25.23
CA GLU A 188 -16.30 -25.19 23.81
C GLU A 188 -15.88 -26.44 23.02
N LEU A 189 -16.77 -26.94 22.16
CA LEU A 189 -16.42 -28.01 21.21
C LEU A 189 -15.67 -27.45 19.98
N MET A 190 -15.87 -26.17 19.67
CA MET A 190 -15.22 -25.53 18.54
C MET A 190 -15.15 -24.01 18.69
N LYS A 191 -14.00 -23.44 18.35
CA LYS A 191 -13.77 -22.02 18.12
C LYS A 191 -12.87 -21.87 16.89
N ILE A 192 -13.36 -21.20 15.85
CA ILE A 192 -12.50 -20.82 14.72
C ILE A 192 -11.80 -19.51 15.12
N LYS A 193 -10.47 -19.51 15.13
CA LYS A 193 -9.63 -18.32 15.37
C LYS A 193 -9.67 -17.36 14.19
#